data_AF-A0A961Q2L8-F1
#
_entry.id   AF-A0A961Q2L8-F1
#
_cell.length_a   1.000
_cell.length_b   1.000
_cell.length_c   1.000
_cell.angle_alpha   90.00
_cell.angle_beta   90.00
_cell.angle_gamma   90.00
#
_symmetry.space_group_name_H-M   'P 1'
#
loop_
_entity.id
_entity.type
_entity.pdbx_description
1 polymer ?
#
loop_
_entity_poly.entity_id
_entity_poly.type
_entity_poly.pdbx_seq_one_letter_code
_entity_poly.pdbx_strand_id
1 'polypeptide(L)' 'EYAEIAAISAQASRLGVTIDAADAMQKGIKPDALRRSVLDALASRSEATSVIAATPRPLGSGDSPIVRRARERAGQSQK' A
#
# COMPACT_ATOMS: atom_id res chain seq x y z
N GLU A 1 12.75 30.93 -5.14
CA GLU A 1 13.45 29.66 -4.84
C GLU A 1 13.09 29.11 -3.46
N TYR A 2 13.31 29.84 -2.36
CA TYR A 2 12.99 29.35 -1.01
C TYR A 2 11.50 28.99 -0.78
N ALA A 3 10.57 29.77 -1.34
CA ALA A 3 9.14 29.45 -1.30
C ALA A 3 8.81 28.12 -2.01
N GLU A 4 9.59 27.76 -3.03
CA GLU A 4 9.40 26.53 -3.79
C GLU A 4 9.92 25.32 -3.01
N ILE A 5 11.05 25.46 -2.33
CA ILE A 5 11.58 24.44 -1.41
C ILE A 5 10.58 24.15 -0.29
N ALA A 6 9.96 25.18 0.28
CA ALA A 6 8.92 25.03 1.30
C ALA A 6 7.64 24.37 0.75
N ALA A 7 7.24 24.69 -0.49
CA ALA A 7 6.10 24.05 -1.13
C ALA A 7 6.38 22.55 -1.40
N ILE A 8 7.57 22.22 -1.88
CA ILE A 8 8.00 20.83 -2.12
C ILE A 8 8.05 20.04 -0.82
N SER A 9 8.60 20.60 0.27
CA SER A 9 8.66 19.89 1.56
C SER A 9 7.27 19.63 2.15
N ALA A 10 6.34 20.59 2.03
CA ALA A 10 4.96 20.41 2.44
C ALA A 10 4.26 19.31 1.63
N GLN A 11 4.48 19.26 0.31
CA GLN A 11 3.96 18.21 -0.55
C GLN A 11 4.56 16.84 -0.20
N ALA A 12 5.88 16.77 -0.02
CA ALA A 12 6.58 15.55 0.37
C ALA A 12 6.03 14.98 1.68
N SER A 13 5.76 15.83 2.67
CA SER A 13 5.18 15.43 3.95
C SER A 13 3.80 14.76 3.78
N ARG A 14 2.95 15.27 2.87
CA ARG A 14 1.66 14.64 2.54
C ARG A 14 1.81 13.29 1.84
N LEU A 15 2.93 13.08 1.15
CA LEU A 15 3.28 11.82 0.48
C LEU A 15 4.05 10.85 1.39
N GLY A 16 4.22 11.19 2.67
CA GLY A 16 4.96 10.39 3.65
C GLY A 16 6.47 10.43 3.47
N VAL A 17 7.02 11.46 2.82
CA VAL A 17 8.46 11.70 2.66
C VAL A 17 8.86 12.88 3.52
N THR A 18 9.73 12.66 4.50
CA THR A 18 10.24 13.72 5.39
C THR A 18 11.37 14.49 4.70
N ILE A 19 11.23 15.81 4.66
CA ILE A 19 12.28 16.72 4.16
C ILE A 19 12.52 17.81 5.18
N ASP A 20 13.79 17.99 5.55
CA ASP A 20 14.22 19.20 6.24
C ASP A 20 14.40 20.33 5.24
N ALA A 21 13.41 21.23 5.17
CA ALA A 21 13.47 22.38 4.29
C ALA A 21 14.57 23.36 4.72
N ALA A 22 14.81 23.54 6.01
CA ALA A 22 15.83 24.48 6.49
C ALA A 22 17.22 24.03 6.09
N ASP A 23 17.53 22.74 6.26
CA ASP A 23 18.79 22.13 5.82
C ASP A 23 18.94 22.20 4.28
N ALA A 24 17.89 21.92 3.52
CA ALA A 24 17.93 22.02 2.06
C ALA A 24 18.22 23.46 1.58
N MET A 25 17.64 24.45 2.25
CA MET A 25 17.91 25.87 1.99
C MET A 25 19.35 26.24 2.36
N GLN A 26 19.83 25.80 3.52
CA GLN A 26 21.19 26.08 3.99
C GLN A 26 22.27 25.45 3.10
N LYS A 27 21.99 24.28 2.53
CA LYS A 27 22.87 23.58 1.57
C LYS A 27 22.74 24.12 0.14
N GLY A 28 21.83 25.06 -0.12
CA GLY A 28 21.59 25.57 -1.47
C GLY A 28 21.11 24.50 -2.45
N ILE A 29 20.34 23.51 -1.97
CA ILE A 29 19.80 22.46 -2.83
C ILE A 29 18.78 23.08 -3.77
N LYS A 30 18.99 22.90 -5.08
CA LYS A 30 18.06 23.37 -6.09
C LYS A 30 16.70 22.69 -5.93
N PRO A 31 15.58 23.39 -6.16
CA PRO A 31 14.23 22.82 -6.08
C PRO A 31 14.06 21.54 -6.92
N ASP A 32 14.62 21.50 -8.13
CA ASP A 32 14.54 20.31 -9.00
C ASP A 32 15.28 19.09 -8.44
N ALA A 33 16.42 19.30 -7.79
CA ALA A 33 17.14 18.21 -7.13
C ALA A 33 16.32 17.67 -5.94
N LEU A 34 15.65 18.55 -5.20
CA LEU A 34 14.76 18.16 -4.12
C LEU A 34 13.57 17.35 -4.61
N ARG A 35 12.92 17.77 -5.71
CA ARG A 35 11.85 17.00 -6.36
C ARG A 35 12.31 15.61 -6.79
N ARG A 36 13.51 15.52 -7.37
CA ARG A 36 14.08 14.26 -7.82
C ARG A 36 14.29 13.30 -6.66
N SER A 37 14.86 13.80 -5.55
CA SER A 37 15.01 13.02 -4.32
C SER A 37 13.68 12.52 -3.75
N VAL A 38 12.61 13.32 -3.82
CA VAL A 38 11.27 12.87 -3.40
C VAL A 38 10.78 11.74 -4.28
N LEU A 39 10.88 11.90 -5.60
CA LEU A 39 10.44 10.88 -6.56
C LEU A 39 11.22 9.57 -6.39
N ASP A 40 12.53 9.65 -6.14
CA ASP A 40 13.37 8.47 -5.88
C ASP A 40 12.95 7.75 -4.59
N ALA A 41 12.66 8.49 -3.52
CA ALA A 41 12.15 7.93 -2.27
C ALA A 41 10.77 7.25 -2.47
N LEU A 42 9.90 7.87 -3.26
CA LEU A 42 8.59 7.29 -3.62
C LEU A 42 8.73 6.03 -4.47
N ALA A 43 9.64 6.02 -5.44
CA ALA A 43 9.94 4.86 -6.26
C ALA A 43 10.44 3.69 -5.40
N SER A 44 11.44 3.94 -4.52
CA SER A 44 11.96 2.93 -3.61
C SER A 44 10.86 2.32 -2.72
N ARG A 45 9.93 3.12 -2.22
CA ARG A 45 8.79 2.63 -1.44
C ARG A 45 7.81 1.82 -2.29
N SER A 46 7.59 2.21 -3.54
CA SER A 46 6.74 1.47 -4.48
C SER A 46 7.30 0.07 -4.74
N GLU A 47 8.61 -0.05 -4.99
CA GLU A 47 9.29 -1.33 -5.16
C GLU A 47 9.13 -2.22 -3.91
N ALA A 48 9.26 -1.65 -2.72
CA ALA A 48 9.06 -2.39 -1.46
C ALA A 48 7.61 -2.85 -1.23
N THR A 49 6.62 -2.22 -1.87
CA THR A 49 5.19 -2.51 -1.71
C THR A 49 4.66 -3.42 -2.81
N SER A 50 5.52 -4.10 -3.58
CA SER A 50 5.09 -5.05 -4.60
C SER A 50 4.20 -6.15 -3.99
N VAL A 51 2.88 -6.04 -4.18
CA VAL A 51 1.90 -6.99 -3.65
C VAL A 51 1.98 -8.27 -4.48
N ILE A 52 2.43 -9.35 -3.85
CA ILE A 52 2.30 -10.70 -4.44
C ILE A 52 0.81 -11.07 -4.34
N ALA A 53 0.18 -11.39 -5.47
CA ALA A 53 -1.15 -11.97 -5.49
C ALA A 53 -1.11 -13.34 -4.77
N ALA A 54 -1.46 -13.38 -3.50
CA ALA A 54 -1.58 -14.62 -2.76
C ALA A 54 -2.77 -15.40 -3.30
N THR A 55 -2.52 -16.62 -3.79
CA THR A 55 -3.60 -17.53 -4.19
C THR A 55 -4.47 -17.81 -2.95
N PRO A 56 -5.81 -17.71 -3.05
CA PRO A 56 -6.68 -18.03 -1.93
C PRO A 56 -6.39 -19.46 -1.44
N ARG A 57 -6.08 -19.61 -0.16
CA ARG A 57 -5.91 -20.93 0.45
C ARG A 57 -7.25 -21.66 0.32
N PRO A 58 -7.29 -22.89 -0.22
CA PRO A 58 -8.53 -23.64 -0.31
C PRO A 58 -9.08 -23.79 1.11
N LEU A 59 -10.29 -23.26 1.33
CA LEU A 59 -11.07 -23.54 2.52
C LEU A 59 -11.24 -25.07 2.56
N GLY A 60 -10.83 -25.69 3.67
CA GLY A 60 -10.85 -27.14 3.82
C GLY A 60 -12.19 -27.73 3.42
N SER A 61 -12.16 -28.94 2.85
CA SER A 61 -13.29 -29.69 2.29
C SER A 61 -14.29 -30.20 3.33
N GLY A 62 -14.62 -29.37 4.33
CA GLY A 62 -15.70 -29.63 5.27
C GLY A 62 -17.02 -29.19 4.65
N ASP A 63 -17.98 -30.12 4.56
CA ASP A 63 -19.31 -29.84 4.04
C ASP A 63 -19.93 -28.65 4.80
N SER A 64 -20.35 -27.61 4.06
CA SER A 64 -20.98 -26.43 4.64
C SER A 64 -22.22 -26.85 5.45
N PRO A 65 -22.53 -26.20 6.59
CA PRO A 65 -23.69 -26.56 7.42
C PRO A 65 -25.01 -26.63 6.65
N ILE A 66 -25.15 -25.85 5.58
CA ILE A 66 -26.31 -25.87 4.68
C ILE A 66 -26.36 -27.17 3.88
N VAL A 67 -25.24 -27.57 3.29
CA VAL A 67 -25.11 -28.80 2.49
C VAL A 67 -25.34 -30.04 3.36
N ARG A 68 -24.82 -30.03 4.59
CA ARG A 68 -25.03 -31.09 5.57
C ARG A 68 -26.51 -31.31 5.90
N ARG A 69 -27.22 -30.22 6.23
CA ARG A 69 -28.66 -30.25 6.53
C ARG A 69 -29.49 -30.70 5.33
N ALA A 70 -29.10 -30.32 4.12
CA ALA A 70 -29.78 -30.75 2.89
C ALA A 70 -29.66 -32.27 2.67
N ARG A 71 -28.46 -32.83 2.89
CA ARG A 71 -28.21 -34.27 2.76
C ARG A 71 -28.99 -35.08 3.81
N GLU A 72 -29.07 -34.60 5.05
CA GLU A 72 -29.88 -35.22 6.11
C GLU A 72 -31.36 -35.31 5.73
N ARG A 73 -31.95 -34.22 5.20
CA ARG A 73 -33.34 -34.24 4.72
C ARG A 73 -33.53 -35.20 3.54
N ALA A 74 -32.62 -35.19 2.57
CA ALA A 74 -32.71 -36.07 1.41
C ALA A 74 -32.67 -37.56 1.81
N GLY A 75 -31.86 -37.93 2.82
CA GLY A 75 -31.83 -39.30 3.35
C GLY A 75 -33.06 -39.69 4.18
N GLN A 76 -33.76 -38.72 4.78
CA GLN A 76 -35.02 -38.94 5.50
C GLN A 76 -36.21 -39.11 4.55
N SER A 77 -36.17 -38.51 3.35
CA SER A 77 -37.22 -38.62 2.34
C SER A 77 -37.18 -39.91 1.51
N GLN A 78 -36.15 -40.75 1.68
CA GLN A 78 -35.99 -42.04 0.99
C GLN A 78 -36.42 -43.26 1.83
N LYS A 79 -37.00 -43.04 3.02
CA LYS A 79 -37.69 -44.06 3.83
C LYS A 79 -39.18 -43.78 3.85
#